data_AF-A0A925YAS9-F1
#
_entry.id   AF-A0A925YAS9-F1
#
_cell.length_a   1.000
_cell.length_b   1.000
_cell.length_c   1.000
_cell.angle_alpha   90.00
_cell.angle_beta   90.00
_cell.angle_gamma   90.00
#
_symmetry.space_group_name_H-M   'P 1'
#
loop_
_entity.id
_entity.type
_entity.pdbx_description
1 polymer ?
#
loop_
_entity_poly.entity_id
_entity_poly.type
_entity_poly.pdbx_seq_one_letter_code
_entity_poly.pdbx_strand_id
1 'polypeptide(L)'
;IMPTVVAYIIAFAARRDQGLQDCNVSGTTNLCKYGATYLRAHLEDRIIPLYSTYAKGFAASCGTTMPILWLMEPDYYQYSTGGDAKALTPAEAGQIMGRLVATVRQSLPNAIFSLDISPWIPNQGRDWYANFNMNDFSFINTSGGGTDADNVRIRAVNDMTWRGVHQVTGKPILADTGYGVAGSPTGHDARWDVPANLNARIADGVVGITQYNPNTNWGTTISQIRPQLTAIPCQ
;
A
#
# COMPACT_ATOMS: atom_id res chain seq x y z
N ILE A 1 -5.45 -19.66 0.65
CA ILE A 1 -5.61 -18.34 -0.03
C ILE A 1 -5.93 -17.34 1.07
N MET A 2 -5.19 -16.26 1.19
CA MET A 2 -5.45 -15.19 2.16
C MET A 2 -6.15 -14.04 1.42
N PRO A 3 -7.35 -13.60 1.83
CA PRO A 3 -7.96 -12.42 1.24
C PRO A 3 -7.09 -11.19 1.49
N THR A 4 -6.88 -10.40 0.43
CA THR A 4 -6.10 -9.16 0.47
C THR A 4 -6.96 -8.01 -0.03
N VAL A 5 -6.96 -6.91 0.70
CA VAL A 5 -7.79 -5.72 0.44
C VAL A 5 -6.86 -4.53 0.24
N VAL A 6 -6.98 -3.84 -0.90
CA VAL A 6 -6.37 -2.52 -1.09
C VAL A 6 -7.28 -1.50 -0.43
N ALA A 7 -6.92 -1.03 0.77
CA ALA A 7 -7.76 -0.17 1.59
C ALA A 7 -7.59 1.29 1.18
N TYR A 8 -8.16 1.66 0.02
CA TYR A 8 -8.13 3.01 -0.53
C TYR A 8 -9.33 3.86 -0.07
N ILE A 9 -9.73 3.68 1.19
CA ILE A 9 -11.04 4.05 1.70
C ILE A 9 -11.15 5.58 1.82
N ILE A 10 -10.12 6.24 2.30
CA ILE A 10 -10.11 7.71 2.43
C ILE A 10 -10.20 8.35 1.05
N ALA A 11 -9.37 7.90 0.11
CA ALA A 11 -9.36 8.41 -1.27
C ALA A 11 -10.73 8.25 -1.96
N PHE A 12 -11.34 7.06 -1.89
CA PHE A 12 -12.66 6.83 -2.49
C PHE A 12 -13.78 7.61 -1.80
N ALA A 13 -13.74 7.77 -0.48
CA ALA A 13 -14.72 8.58 0.24
C ALA A 13 -14.64 10.06 -0.18
N ALA A 14 -13.42 10.60 -0.27
CA ALA A 14 -13.19 11.99 -0.69
C ALA A 14 -13.57 12.24 -2.15
N ARG A 15 -13.27 11.28 -3.05
CA ARG A 15 -13.72 11.28 -4.46
C ARG A 15 -15.25 11.35 -4.54
N ARG A 16 -15.94 10.47 -3.80
CA ARG A 16 -17.41 10.40 -3.82
C ARG A 16 -18.05 11.66 -3.24
N ASP A 17 -17.54 12.15 -2.10
CA ASP A 17 -18.20 13.21 -1.34
C ASP A 17 -17.88 14.62 -1.87
N GLN A 18 -16.67 14.82 -2.43
CA GLN A 18 -16.18 16.14 -2.82
C GLN A 18 -15.59 16.19 -4.23
N GLY A 19 -15.63 15.10 -5.00
CA GLY A 19 -15.09 15.05 -6.35
C GLY A 19 -13.56 15.15 -6.42
N LEU A 20 -12.85 15.00 -5.29
CA LEU A 20 -11.38 15.03 -5.28
C LEU A 20 -10.83 13.93 -6.18
N GLN A 21 -9.78 14.22 -6.96
CA GLN A 21 -9.09 13.23 -7.78
C GLN A 21 -7.72 12.88 -7.20
N ASP A 22 -7.05 11.88 -7.77
CA ASP A 22 -5.63 11.62 -7.46
C ASP A 22 -4.77 12.83 -7.86
N CYS A 23 -3.66 13.00 -7.15
CA CYS A 23 -2.77 14.14 -7.37
C CYS A 23 -2.24 14.23 -8.81
N ASN A 24 -2.04 13.08 -9.45
CA ASN A 24 -1.57 12.97 -10.83
C ASN A 24 -2.70 13.03 -11.88
N VAL A 25 -3.97 13.12 -11.47
CA VAL A 25 -5.13 13.18 -12.36
C VAL A 25 -5.63 14.62 -12.53
N SER A 26 -5.64 15.40 -11.44
CA SER A 26 -6.13 16.79 -11.46
C SER A 26 -5.10 17.73 -10.84
N GLY A 27 -4.82 18.85 -11.51
CA GLY A 27 -3.94 19.89 -10.97
C GLY A 27 -4.61 20.83 -9.95
N THR A 28 -5.94 20.80 -9.83
CA THR A 28 -6.72 21.78 -9.05
C THR A 28 -7.46 21.16 -7.88
N THR A 29 -8.30 20.15 -8.15
CA THR A 29 -9.18 19.51 -7.14
C THR A 29 -8.71 18.09 -6.90
N ASN A 30 -7.76 17.93 -5.98
CA ASN A 30 -7.09 16.64 -5.75
C ASN A 30 -6.77 16.36 -4.27
N LEU A 31 -6.39 15.12 -4.01
CA LEU A 31 -6.03 14.60 -2.69
C LEU A 31 -4.79 15.29 -2.07
N CYS A 32 -3.86 15.80 -2.88
CA CYS A 32 -2.68 16.52 -2.39
C CYS A 32 -3.03 17.89 -1.80
N LYS A 33 -4.04 18.55 -2.36
CA LYS A 33 -4.47 19.90 -1.95
C LYS A 33 -5.56 19.91 -0.89
N TYR A 34 -6.39 18.87 -0.85
CA TYR A 34 -7.58 18.85 0.00
C TYR A 34 -7.80 17.52 0.75
N GLY A 35 -6.95 16.51 0.56
CA GLY A 35 -7.12 15.20 1.19
C GLY A 35 -6.98 15.25 2.72
N ALA A 36 -6.03 16.03 3.23
CA ALA A 36 -5.87 16.21 4.67
C ALA A 36 -7.01 17.05 5.27
N THR A 37 -7.43 18.10 4.55
CA THR A 37 -8.62 18.90 4.88
C THR A 37 -9.87 18.02 4.98
N TYR A 38 -10.10 17.14 4.00
CA TYR A 38 -11.21 16.20 3.99
C TYR A 38 -11.11 15.22 5.15
N LEU A 39 -9.97 14.55 5.32
CA LEU A 39 -9.76 13.57 6.37
C LEU A 39 -10.00 14.17 7.75
N ARG A 40 -9.49 15.37 8.04
CA ARG A 40 -9.74 16.06 9.32
C ARG A 40 -11.22 16.36 9.54
N ALA A 41 -11.93 16.79 8.51
CA ALA A 41 -13.34 17.15 8.62
C ALA A 41 -14.26 15.94 8.80
N HIS A 42 -13.85 14.77 8.29
CA HIS A 42 -14.71 13.59 8.16
C HIS A 42 -14.18 12.33 8.86
N LEU A 43 -13.16 12.46 9.72
CA LEU A 43 -12.52 11.32 10.37
C LEU A 43 -13.50 10.50 11.21
N GLU A 44 -14.27 11.19 12.06
CA GLU A 44 -15.12 10.57 13.08
C GLU A 44 -16.46 10.09 12.53
N ASP A 45 -17.08 10.87 11.65
CA ASP A 45 -18.45 10.64 11.15
C ASP A 45 -18.47 9.88 9.82
N ARG A 46 -17.34 9.78 9.11
CA ARG A 46 -17.25 9.08 7.82
C ARG A 46 -16.19 8.00 7.78
N ILE A 47 -14.92 8.35 7.99
CA ILE A 47 -13.81 7.44 7.70
C ILE A 47 -13.76 6.27 8.66
N ILE A 48 -13.73 6.51 9.98
CA ILE A 48 -13.75 5.44 10.99
C ILE A 48 -15.01 4.55 10.83
N PRO A 49 -16.23 5.09 10.66
CA PRO A 49 -17.41 4.30 10.37
C PRO A 49 -17.31 3.42 9.12
N LEU A 50 -16.69 3.91 8.03
CA LEU A 50 -16.46 3.10 6.82
C LEU A 50 -15.55 1.91 7.10
N TYR A 51 -14.43 2.13 7.78
CA TYR A 51 -13.52 1.05 8.21
C TYR A 51 -14.24 0.02 9.09
N SER A 52 -15.04 0.46 10.06
CA SER A 52 -15.85 -0.44 10.89
C SER A 52 -16.85 -1.24 10.06
N THR A 53 -17.52 -0.59 9.10
CA THR A 53 -18.52 -1.22 8.23
C THR A 53 -17.89 -2.30 7.35
N TYR A 54 -16.76 -2.01 6.70
CA TYR A 54 -16.06 -3.01 5.89
C TYR A 54 -15.54 -4.16 6.73
N ALA A 55 -14.94 -3.90 7.90
CA ALA A 55 -14.47 -4.95 8.80
C ALA A 55 -15.61 -5.88 9.26
N LYS A 56 -16.79 -5.32 9.61
CA LYS A 56 -17.99 -6.10 9.93
C LYS A 56 -18.50 -6.92 8.75
N GLY A 57 -18.50 -6.35 7.55
CA GLY A 57 -18.90 -7.06 6.32
C GLY A 57 -18.00 -8.26 6.03
N PHE A 58 -16.68 -8.10 6.17
CA PHE A 58 -15.73 -9.19 6.08
C PHE A 58 -15.93 -10.22 7.20
N ALA A 59 -16.12 -9.79 8.45
CA ALA A 59 -16.37 -10.71 9.56
C ALA A 59 -17.64 -11.57 9.32
N ALA A 60 -18.69 -10.97 8.77
CA ALA A 60 -19.93 -11.68 8.42
C ALA A 60 -19.75 -12.66 7.25
N SER A 61 -18.87 -12.34 6.29
CA SER A 61 -18.69 -13.14 5.07
C SER A 61 -17.63 -14.23 5.21
N CYS A 62 -16.58 -13.95 5.97
CA CYS A 62 -15.35 -14.74 6.04
C CYS A 62 -15.10 -15.33 7.44
N GLY A 63 -15.92 -14.98 8.42
CA GLY A 63 -15.65 -15.24 9.83
C GLY A 63 -14.57 -14.31 10.40
N THR A 64 -14.22 -14.52 11.66
CA THR A 64 -13.27 -13.68 12.42
C THR A 64 -11.91 -14.34 12.63
N THR A 65 -11.78 -15.63 12.32
CA THR A 65 -10.56 -16.42 12.55
C THR A 65 -9.61 -16.37 11.36
N MET A 66 -10.13 -16.28 10.13
CA MET A 66 -9.30 -16.19 8.93
C MET A 66 -8.57 -14.83 8.90
N PRO A 67 -7.25 -14.81 8.75
CA PRO A 67 -6.53 -13.56 8.56
C PRO A 67 -6.91 -12.93 7.21
N ILE A 68 -7.16 -11.63 7.26
CA ILE A 68 -7.38 -10.79 6.07
C ILE A 68 -6.29 -9.74 6.07
N LEU A 69 -5.58 -9.62 4.95
CA LEU A 69 -4.53 -8.64 4.76
C LEU A 69 -5.10 -7.32 4.25
N TRP A 70 -4.87 -6.23 4.97
CA TRP A 70 -5.25 -4.88 4.59
C TRP A 70 -4.02 -4.10 4.14
N LEU A 71 -3.96 -3.75 2.86
CA LEU A 71 -2.95 -2.86 2.31
C LEU A 71 -3.39 -1.40 2.53
N MET A 72 -2.84 -0.76 3.56
CA MET A 72 -3.40 0.48 4.09
C MET A 72 -3.03 1.70 3.24
N GLU A 73 -4.05 2.34 2.67
CA GLU A 73 -4.07 3.71 2.10
C GLU A 73 -2.86 4.08 1.20
N PRO A 74 -2.88 3.68 -0.09
CA PRO A 74 -1.88 4.05 -1.12
C PRO A 74 -1.42 5.52 -1.18
N ASP A 75 -2.28 6.48 -0.86
CA ASP A 75 -1.97 7.92 -0.98
C ASP A 75 -1.65 8.59 0.38
N TYR A 76 -1.47 7.82 1.45
CA TYR A 76 -1.50 8.37 2.80
C TYR A 76 -0.42 9.44 3.06
N TYR A 77 0.78 9.26 2.50
CA TYR A 77 1.86 10.25 2.63
C TYR A 77 1.51 11.61 2.01
N GLN A 78 0.69 11.63 0.95
CA GLN A 78 0.30 12.87 0.28
C GLN A 78 -0.54 13.78 1.19
N TYR A 79 -1.23 13.23 2.18
CA TYR A 79 -1.96 14.02 3.18
C TYR A 79 -1.01 14.78 4.13
N SER A 80 0.28 14.46 4.14
CA SER A 80 1.31 15.18 4.88
C SER A 80 2.16 16.12 4.02
N THR A 81 2.28 15.87 2.71
CA THR A 81 3.24 16.61 1.86
C THR A 81 2.67 17.22 0.59
N GLY A 82 1.37 17.05 0.31
CA GLY A 82 0.73 17.45 -0.96
C GLY A 82 0.47 18.95 -1.15
N GLY A 83 0.82 19.79 -0.16
CA GLY A 83 0.55 21.23 -0.20
C GLY A 83 -0.85 21.64 0.26
N ASP A 84 -1.61 20.73 0.88
CA ASP A 84 -2.85 21.05 1.61
C ASP A 84 -2.55 22.02 2.76
N ALA A 85 -3.34 23.09 2.88
CA ALA A 85 -3.21 24.08 3.95
C ALA A 85 -3.46 23.47 5.35
N LYS A 86 -4.14 22.32 5.42
CA LYS A 86 -4.38 21.55 6.64
C LYS A 86 -3.65 20.20 6.62
N ALA A 87 -2.50 20.13 5.95
CA ALA A 87 -1.65 18.94 5.92
C ALA A 87 -1.50 18.32 7.32
N LEU A 88 -1.49 16.99 7.36
CA LEU A 88 -1.20 16.26 8.58
C LEU A 88 0.28 16.36 8.90
N THR A 89 0.63 16.63 10.14
CA THR A 89 1.98 16.31 10.62
C THR A 89 2.18 14.78 10.54
N PRO A 90 3.42 14.30 10.36
CA PRO A 90 3.69 12.86 10.37
C PRO A 90 3.20 12.15 11.64
N ALA A 91 3.29 12.81 12.80
CA ALA A 91 2.78 12.27 14.06
C ALA A 91 1.25 12.12 14.07
N GLU A 92 0.50 13.10 13.55
CA GLU A 92 -0.96 12.99 13.40
C GLU A 92 -1.35 11.86 12.43
N ALA A 93 -0.61 11.72 11.31
CA ALA A 93 -0.81 10.62 10.38
C ALA A 93 -0.61 9.25 11.06
N GLY A 94 0.44 9.11 11.87
CA GLY A 94 0.67 7.92 12.69
C GLY A 94 -0.48 7.62 13.66
N GLN A 95 -0.95 8.63 14.39
CA GLN A 95 -2.07 8.50 15.33
C GLN A 95 -3.36 8.08 14.63
N ILE A 96 -3.70 8.72 13.50
CA ILE A 96 -4.91 8.40 12.74
C ILE A 96 -4.81 6.97 12.21
N MET A 97 -3.69 6.58 11.59
CA MET A 97 -3.50 5.21 11.09
C MET A 97 -3.68 4.16 12.20
N GLY A 98 -3.13 4.39 13.39
CA GLY A 98 -3.34 3.51 14.56
C GLY A 98 -4.82 3.35 14.94
N ARG A 99 -5.61 4.44 14.84
CA ARG A 99 -7.06 4.39 15.06
C ARG A 99 -7.80 3.58 13.99
N LEU A 100 -7.37 3.67 12.73
CA LEU A 100 -7.96 2.87 11.64
C LEU A 100 -7.68 1.38 11.83
N VAL A 101 -6.43 1.01 12.14
CA VAL A 101 -6.04 -0.38 12.45
C VAL A 101 -6.84 -0.91 13.64
N ALA A 102 -6.92 -0.15 14.74
CA ALA A 102 -7.68 -0.53 15.92
C ALA A 102 -9.17 -0.73 15.59
N THR A 103 -9.75 0.12 14.74
CA THR A 103 -11.15 0.02 14.30
C THR A 103 -11.41 -1.27 13.53
N VAL A 104 -10.51 -1.67 12.61
CA VAL A 104 -10.64 -2.93 11.88
C VAL A 104 -10.56 -4.12 12.84
N ARG A 105 -9.59 -4.10 13.76
CA ARG A 105 -9.38 -5.20 14.72
C ARG A 105 -10.56 -5.44 15.67
N GLN A 106 -11.44 -4.46 15.89
CA GLN A 106 -12.65 -4.66 16.68
C GLN A 106 -13.57 -5.75 16.11
N SER A 107 -13.62 -5.90 14.78
CA SER A 107 -14.43 -6.93 14.11
C SER A 107 -13.58 -8.06 13.51
N LEU A 108 -12.31 -7.79 13.24
CA LEU A 108 -11.36 -8.75 12.64
C LEU A 108 -10.07 -8.80 13.49
N PRO A 109 -10.07 -9.49 14.64
CA PRO A 109 -8.93 -9.50 15.56
C PRO A 109 -7.65 -10.09 14.93
N ASN A 110 -7.80 -10.99 13.96
CA ASN A 110 -6.68 -11.61 13.23
C ASN A 110 -6.33 -10.86 11.93
N ALA A 111 -6.83 -9.64 11.72
CA ALA A 111 -6.46 -8.84 10.56
C ALA A 111 -4.95 -8.54 10.56
N ILE A 112 -4.36 -8.68 9.38
CA ILE A 112 -2.96 -8.39 9.11
C ILE A 112 -2.92 -7.09 8.33
N PHE A 113 -1.93 -6.24 8.59
CA PHE A 113 -1.84 -4.93 7.95
C PHE A 113 -0.49 -4.76 7.25
N SER A 114 -0.51 -4.03 6.15
CA SER A 114 0.68 -3.43 5.55
C SER A 114 0.53 -1.93 5.47
N LEU A 115 1.65 -1.22 5.47
CA LEU A 115 1.70 0.22 5.26
C LEU A 115 2.27 0.53 3.89
N ASP A 116 1.65 1.47 3.19
CA ASP A 116 2.06 1.83 1.85
C ASP A 116 3.44 2.48 1.76
N ILE A 117 4.09 2.27 0.62
CA ILE A 117 5.33 2.86 0.19
C ILE A 117 5.02 3.88 -0.90
N SER A 118 5.21 5.15 -0.56
CA SER A 118 5.35 6.24 -1.52
C SER A 118 6.83 6.39 -1.91
N PRO A 119 7.28 6.00 -3.12
CA PRO A 119 8.71 5.93 -3.46
C PRO A 119 9.43 7.29 -3.45
N TRP A 120 8.67 8.39 -3.50
CA TRP A 120 9.19 9.75 -3.44
C TRP A 120 9.45 10.26 -2.01
N ILE A 121 9.20 9.47 -0.97
CA ILE A 121 9.59 9.83 0.40
C ILE A 121 11.13 9.82 0.49
N PRO A 122 11.79 10.89 0.98
CA PRO A 122 13.24 10.94 1.13
C PRO A 122 13.76 9.95 2.17
N ASN A 123 15.08 9.74 2.21
CA ASN A 123 15.77 8.96 3.24
C ASN A 123 15.20 7.54 3.45
N GLN A 124 14.75 6.90 2.36
CA GLN A 124 14.11 5.57 2.39
C GLN A 124 12.87 5.50 3.32
N GLY A 125 12.28 6.64 3.65
CA GLY A 125 11.14 6.73 4.56
C GLY A 125 11.46 6.70 6.06
N ARG A 126 12.74 6.78 6.46
CA ARG A 126 13.17 6.70 7.87
C ARG A 126 12.34 7.60 8.80
N ASP A 127 12.24 8.88 8.45
CA ASP A 127 11.57 9.87 9.28
C ASP A 127 10.05 9.74 9.24
N TRP A 128 9.50 9.19 8.15
CA TRP A 128 8.07 8.93 8.00
C TRP A 128 7.63 7.73 8.86
N TYR A 129 8.25 6.58 8.65
CA TYR A 129 7.87 5.32 9.31
C TYR A 129 8.08 5.35 10.82
N ALA A 130 8.97 6.21 11.33
CA ALA A 130 9.17 6.42 12.77
C ALA A 130 7.93 6.96 13.51
N ASN A 131 6.93 7.50 12.80
CA ASN A 131 5.70 8.02 13.41
C ASN A 131 4.62 6.96 13.60
N PHE A 132 4.82 5.75 13.08
CA PHE A 132 3.84 4.66 13.14
C PHE A 132 4.26 3.63 14.18
N ASN A 133 3.28 3.00 14.83
CA ASN A 133 3.53 1.80 15.60
C ASN A 133 3.81 0.63 14.64
N MET A 134 5.08 0.40 14.31
CA MET A 134 5.45 -0.62 13.33
C MET A 134 5.11 -2.06 13.76
N ASN A 135 4.72 -2.30 15.02
CA ASN A 135 4.19 -3.60 15.45
C ASN A 135 2.78 -3.87 14.91
N ASP A 136 2.06 -2.85 14.48
CA ASP A 136 0.74 -3.02 13.87
C ASP A 136 0.81 -3.60 12.45
N PHE A 137 1.97 -3.51 11.79
CA PHE A 137 2.17 -3.89 10.40
C PHE A 137 3.09 -5.10 10.27
N SER A 138 2.66 -6.09 9.51
CA SER A 138 3.47 -7.27 9.17
C SER A 138 4.24 -7.08 7.87
N PHE A 139 3.76 -6.20 6.99
CA PHE A 139 4.39 -5.90 5.71
C PHE A 139 4.47 -4.40 5.46
N ILE A 140 5.23 -4.03 4.46
CA ILE A 140 5.07 -2.76 3.73
C ILE A 140 4.73 -3.11 2.28
N ASN A 141 4.02 -2.24 1.57
CA ASN A 141 3.57 -2.53 0.22
C ASN A 141 3.78 -1.35 -0.71
N THR A 142 4.00 -1.60 -1.99
CA THR A 142 3.82 -0.56 -3.01
C THR A 142 2.35 -0.50 -3.45
N SER A 143 1.97 0.60 -4.09
CA SER A 143 0.66 0.82 -4.68
C SER A 143 0.73 1.72 -5.93
N GLY A 144 -0.31 1.68 -6.77
CA GLY A 144 -0.46 2.63 -7.89
C GLY A 144 0.44 2.38 -9.10
N GLY A 145 1.31 1.37 -9.06
CA GLY A 145 2.01 0.81 -10.22
C GLY A 145 3.31 1.44 -10.63
N GLY A 146 3.87 0.93 -11.72
CA GLY A 146 5.14 1.40 -12.28
C GLY A 146 6.33 1.17 -11.36
N THR A 147 6.32 0.06 -10.60
CA THR A 147 7.51 -0.36 -9.85
C THR A 147 8.46 -1.14 -10.76
N ASP A 148 9.76 -0.95 -10.56
CA ASP A 148 10.78 -1.46 -11.47
C ASP A 148 11.44 -2.72 -10.90
N ALA A 149 11.02 -3.89 -11.41
CA ALA A 149 11.58 -5.18 -11.01
C ALA A 149 13.06 -5.35 -11.41
N ASP A 150 13.50 -4.65 -12.45
CA ASP A 150 14.85 -4.66 -13.00
C ASP A 150 15.77 -3.59 -12.40
N ASN A 151 15.30 -2.86 -11.39
CA ASN A 151 16.03 -1.76 -10.76
C ASN A 151 16.16 -1.94 -9.24
N VAL A 152 17.28 -1.50 -8.67
CA VAL A 152 17.46 -1.44 -7.20
C VAL A 152 16.52 -0.43 -6.55
N ARG A 153 16.14 0.62 -7.30
CA ARG A 153 15.14 1.61 -6.92
C ARG A 153 13.74 1.06 -7.16
N ILE A 154 12.80 1.41 -6.29
CA ILE A 154 11.39 1.00 -6.44
C ILE A 154 10.81 1.59 -7.73
N ARG A 155 11.16 2.85 -8.01
CA ARG A 155 10.96 3.50 -9.30
C ARG A 155 12.25 4.22 -9.67
N ALA A 156 12.74 4.06 -10.89
CA ALA A 156 14.03 4.60 -11.33
C ALA A 156 14.18 6.12 -11.07
N VAL A 157 13.06 6.85 -11.18
CA VAL A 157 12.97 8.30 -10.99
C VAL A 157 13.02 8.76 -9.53
N ASN A 158 12.96 7.84 -8.56
CA ASN A 158 13.00 8.15 -7.14
C ASN A 158 14.22 7.50 -6.46
N ASP A 159 14.66 8.06 -5.34
CA ASP A 159 15.85 7.56 -4.63
C ASP A 159 15.55 6.38 -3.69
N MET A 160 14.27 6.08 -3.43
CA MET A 160 13.91 4.95 -2.58
C MET A 160 14.22 3.62 -3.27
N THR A 161 14.91 2.76 -2.54
CA THR A 161 15.31 1.40 -2.95
C THR A 161 14.51 0.37 -2.19
N TRP A 162 14.32 -0.80 -2.82
CA TRP A 162 13.68 -1.95 -2.18
C TRP A 162 14.38 -2.32 -0.86
N ARG A 163 15.71 -2.48 -0.92
CA ARG A 163 16.52 -2.83 0.24
C ARG A 163 16.51 -1.75 1.32
N GLY A 164 16.57 -0.47 0.93
CA GLY A 164 16.63 0.64 1.86
C GLY A 164 15.37 0.74 2.71
N VAL A 165 14.19 0.62 2.10
CA VAL A 165 12.93 0.64 2.87
C VAL A 165 12.75 -0.61 3.71
N HIS A 166 13.19 -1.78 3.23
CA HIS A 166 13.22 -3.01 4.03
C HIS A 166 14.10 -2.85 5.29
N GLN A 167 15.30 -2.25 5.15
CA GLN A 167 16.20 -2.00 6.27
C GLN A 167 15.66 -0.98 7.28
N VAL A 168 14.99 0.07 6.80
CA VAL A 168 14.39 1.10 7.66
C VAL A 168 13.23 0.54 8.48
N THR A 169 12.37 -0.25 7.85
CA THR A 169 11.13 -0.73 8.47
C THR A 169 11.29 -2.06 9.18
N GLY A 170 12.30 -2.86 8.78
CA GLY A 170 12.44 -4.26 9.17
C GLY A 170 11.32 -5.15 8.65
N LYS A 171 10.48 -4.67 7.71
CA LYS A 171 9.29 -5.39 7.25
C LYS A 171 9.50 -5.98 5.86
N PRO A 172 9.01 -7.21 5.60
CA PRO A 172 8.95 -7.76 4.26
C PRO A 172 8.06 -6.90 3.33
N ILE A 173 8.41 -6.86 2.05
CA ILE A 173 7.76 -6.00 1.05
C ILE A 173 6.81 -6.81 0.17
N LEU A 174 5.60 -6.28 -0.02
CA LEU A 174 4.65 -6.72 -1.03
C LEU A 174 4.69 -5.74 -2.20
N ALA A 175 5.26 -6.16 -3.32
CA ALA A 175 5.35 -5.37 -4.52
C ALA A 175 4.06 -5.45 -5.35
N ASP A 176 3.84 -4.47 -6.21
CA ASP A 176 2.86 -4.57 -7.29
C ASP A 176 3.35 -3.97 -8.59
N THR A 177 2.73 -4.40 -9.69
CA THR A 177 2.90 -3.80 -11.02
C THR A 177 1.93 -2.61 -11.21
N GLY A 178 0.93 -2.54 -10.33
CA GLY A 178 -0.16 -1.58 -10.21
C GLY A 178 -1.13 -1.49 -11.36
N TYR A 179 -1.96 -0.45 -11.25
CA TYR A 179 -3.21 -0.26 -11.99
C TYR A 179 -3.24 1.09 -12.71
N GLY A 180 -2.09 1.72 -12.95
CA GLY A 180 -1.97 2.99 -13.68
C GLY A 180 -2.72 4.19 -13.11
N VAL A 181 -2.72 5.29 -13.86
CA VAL A 181 -3.38 6.54 -13.47
C VAL A 181 -4.89 6.32 -13.36
N ALA A 182 -5.48 6.76 -12.24
CA ALA A 182 -6.91 6.63 -11.94
C ALA A 182 -7.47 5.19 -11.95
N GLY A 183 -6.64 4.15 -11.79
CA GLY A 183 -7.10 2.76 -11.89
C GLY A 183 -7.07 2.19 -13.31
N SER A 184 -6.52 2.93 -14.29
CA SER A 184 -6.42 2.47 -15.68
C SER A 184 -5.37 1.38 -15.87
N PRO A 185 -5.72 0.21 -16.46
CA PRO A 185 -4.80 -0.90 -16.57
C PRO A 185 -3.50 -0.53 -17.28
N THR A 186 -2.36 -0.94 -16.71
CA THR A 186 -1.03 -0.71 -17.30
C THR A 186 -0.53 -1.91 -18.10
N GLY A 187 -1.33 -2.96 -18.15
CA GLY A 187 -0.99 -4.22 -18.81
C GLY A 187 -0.03 -5.06 -17.98
N HIS A 188 0.39 -6.17 -18.58
CA HIS A 188 1.28 -7.13 -17.94
C HIS A 188 2.71 -6.59 -17.91
N ASP A 189 3.30 -6.51 -16.72
CA ASP A 189 4.72 -6.13 -16.56
C ASP A 189 5.63 -7.37 -16.61
N ALA A 190 6.19 -7.64 -17.78
CA ALA A 190 7.06 -8.78 -18.02
C ALA A 190 8.39 -8.72 -17.25
N ARG A 191 8.79 -7.56 -16.70
CA ARG A 191 10.02 -7.46 -15.91
C ARG A 191 9.92 -8.26 -14.60
N TRP A 192 8.70 -8.45 -14.11
CA TRP A 192 8.38 -9.29 -12.96
C TRP A 192 8.30 -10.80 -13.27
N ASP A 193 8.44 -11.19 -14.55
CA ASP A 193 8.51 -12.60 -14.96
C ASP A 193 9.96 -13.10 -15.16
N VAL A 194 10.95 -12.28 -14.82
CA VAL A 194 12.36 -12.63 -15.01
C VAL A 194 12.92 -13.19 -13.69
N PRO A 195 13.35 -14.46 -13.62
CA PRO A 195 13.87 -15.07 -12.39
C PRO A 195 15.02 -14.28 -11.74
N ALA A 196 15.92 -13.71 -12.55
CA ALA A 196 17.02 -12.89 -12.06
C ALA A 196 16.53 -11.62 -11.34
N ASN A 197 15.53 -10.94 -11.91
CA ASN A 197 14.91 -9.76 -11.29
C ASN A 197 14.22 -10.14 -9.98
N LEU A 198 13.41 -11.20 -10.00
CA LEU A 198 12.72 -11.69 -8.80
C LEU A 198 13.69 -12.08 -7.69
N ASN A 199 14.76 -12.81 -8.01
CA ASN A 199 15.79 -13.17 -7.02
C ASN A 199 16.52 -11.95 -6.46
N ALA A 200 16.78 -10.93 -7.27
CA ALA A 200 17.33 -9.66 -6.80
C ALA A 200 16.36 -8.96 -5.84
N ARG A 201 15.06 -8.92 -6.16
CA ARG A 201 14.03 -8.32 -5.30
C ARG A 201 13.78 -9.12 -4.01
N ILE A 202 13.84 -10.46 -4.06
CA ILE A 202 13.82 -11.32 -2.87
C ILE A 202 15.00 -10.98 -1.94
N ALA A 203 16.21 -10.82 -2.50
CA ALA A 203 17.38 -10.42 -1.73
C ALA A 203 17.29 -8.99 -1.15
N ASP A 204 16.40 -8.15 -1.70
CA ASP A 204 16.10 -6.81 -1.22
C ASP A 204 14.91 -6.76 -0.24
N GLY A 205 14.29 -7.91 0.08
CA GLY A 205 13.21 -8.02 1.06
C GLY A 205 11.79 -8.15 0.48
N VAL A 206 11.64 -8.29 -0.84
CA VAL A 206 10.34 -8.52 -1.50
C VAL A 206 9.93 -9.99 -1.33
N VAL A 207 8.73 -10.22 -0.80
CA VAL A 207 8.20 -11.57 -0.51
C VAL A 207 6.95 -11.93 -1.30
N GLY A 208 6.35 -10.96 -1.98
CA GLY A 208 5.16 -11.16 -2.78
C GLY A 208 5.03 -10.08 -3.85
N ILE A 209 4.38 -10.44 -4.97
CA ILE A 209 4.09 -9.53 -6.07
C ILE A 209 2.60 -9.64 -6.41
N THR A 210 1.98 -8.50 -6.72
CA THR A 210 0.64 -8.47 -7.30
C THR A 210 0.71 -7.90 -8.71
N GLN A 211 0.30 -8.69 -9.69
CA GLN A 211 0.14 -8.23 -11.06
C GLN A 211 -1.36 -8.00 -11.30
N TYR A 212 -1.80 -6.74 -11.28
CA TYR A 212 -3.23 -6.41 -11.37
C TYR A 212 -3.79 -6.63 -12.78
N ASN A 213 -2.93 -6.61 -13.80
CA ASN A 213 -3.30 -6.87 -15.19
C ASN A 213 -2.42 -7.99 -15.77
N PRO A 214 -2.52 -9.23 -15.24
CA PRO A 214 -1.68 -10.32 -15.68
C PRO A 214 -2.14 -10.84 -17.05
N ASN A 215 -1.20 -11.37 -17.83
CA ASN A 215 -1.55 -12.13 -19.02
C ASN A 215 -2.35 -13.40 -18.67
N THR A 216 -3.15 -13.90 -19.61
CA THR A 216 -3.98 -15.10 -19.41
C THR A 216 -3.16 -16.35 -19.08
N ASN A 217 -1.88 -16.39 -19.47
CA ASN A 217 -0.95 -17.47 -19.19
C ASN A 217 -0.08 -17.24 -17.94
N TRP A 218 -0.31 -16.18 -17.16
CA TRP A 218 0.57 -15.81 -16.05
C TRP A 218 0.70 -16.93 -15.00
N GLY A 219 -0.37 -17.69 -14.74
CA GLY A 219 -0.32 -18.87 -13.87
C GLY A 219 0.71 -19.92 -14.32
N THR A 220 0.83 -20.14 -15.63
CA THR A 220 1.87 -21.01 -16.21
C THR A 220 3.25 -20.38 -16.03
N THR A 221 3.40 -19.10 -16.36
CA THR A 221 4.67 -18.36 -16.20
C THR A 221 5.20 -18.45 -14.78
N ILE A 222 4.40 -18.12 -13.76
CA ILE A 222 4.83 -18.17 -12.36
C ILE A 222 5.14 -19.59 -11.88
N SER A 223 4.43 -20.61 -12.38
CA SER A 223 4.71 -22.00 -12.02
C SER A 223 6.07 -22.49 -12.55
N GLN A 224 6.49 -22.00 -13.73
CA GLN A 224 7.81 -22.28 -14.31
C GLN A 224 8.94 -21.49 -13.64
N ILE A 225 8.65 -20.27 -13.17
CA ILE A 225 9.63 -19.43 -12.48
C ILE A 225 9.88 -19.90 -11.04
N ARG A 226 8.82 -20.29 -10.31
CA ARG A 226 8.89 -20.64 -8.88
C ARG A 226 10.05 -21.56 -8.48
N PRO A 227 10.37 -22.67 -9.17
CA PRO A 227 11.49 -23.54 -8.79
C PRO A 227 12.87 -22.89 -8.97
N GLN A 228 12.97 -21.75 -9.65
CA GLN A 228 14.21 -20.99 -9.87
C GLN A 228 14.43 -19.89 -8.81
N LEU A 229 13.46 -19.69 -7.92
CA LEU A 229 13.51 -18.64 -6.91
C LEU A 229 14.24 -19.10 -5.66
N THR A 230 15.11 -18.24 -5.15
CA THR A 230 15.76 -18.41 -3.86
C THR A 230 14.70 -18.46 -2.76
N ALA A 231 14.84 -19.39 -1.83
CA ALA A 231 13.97 -19.46 -0.67
C ALA A 231 14.07 -18.16 0.14
N ILE A 232 12.91 -17.59 0.51
CA ILE A 232 12.86 -16.48 1.45
C ILE A 232 13.25 -17.05 2.82
N PRO A 233 14.29 -16.54 3.49
CA PRO A 233 14.64 -17.00 4.82
C PRO A 233 13.44 -16.82 5.76
N CYS A 234 12.97 -17.90 6.39
CA CYS A 234 12.01 -17.79 7.47
C CYS A 234 12.71 -17.09 8.64
N GLN A 235 12.33 -15.84 8.92
CA GLN A 235 12.73 -15.12 10.13
C GLN A 235 11.65 -15.26 11.19
#